data_AF-A0A922WK48-F1
#
_entry.id   AF-A0A922WK48-F1
#
_cell.length_a   1.000
_cell.length_b   1.000
_cell.length_c   1.000
_cell.angle_alpha   90.00
_cell.angle_beta   90.00
_cell.angle_gamma   90.00
#
_symmetry.space_group_name_H-M   'P 1'
#
loop_
_entity.id
_entity.type
_entity.pdbx_description
1 polymer ?
#
loop_
_entity_poly.entity_id
_entity_poly.type
_entity_poly.pdbx_seq_one_letter_code
_entity_poly.pdbx_strand_id
1 'polypeptide(L)'
;MGGHFYAESEIPIMRKHPVRPFGAGIPAARSLSLLVLLLIVGVCVARSRQPGLWTWLAIDDSRQLVLAAEDVRPAGTSPTNPSDPDPAAKPNPLTNQSLDEWAAFEVESAALEDRQSLRTQEMPAYWRLLQWVLAEPFLTLRQRAGETTLFVNLWEEPDEHRGKPVRLKLNVRRVLTYAAGENTLGVTKLYEAWGWTDDSKSFPYVVVFPELPEGLPLGADVSAEVEFVGYFLKVMAYDAFETRRGAPLLIGQVRLLQPAPLEGTAPLTTRDVLLWGAASLAMLLAAIWFGVRQFQQDRPKPQNPAGATIQDAAVPGEALSTESLKLPDEEFVVGVASGQETMTASTPPAPADVNKPPTSETLWFVTGQSPPSQDRGLDVFREA
;
A
#
# COMPACT_ATOMS: atom_id res chain seq x y z
N MET A 1 49.66 -86.19 -0.10
CA MET A 1 49.29 -85.88 1.30
C MET A 1 48.91 -84.41 1.37
N GLY A 2 47.69 -84.09 1.80
CA GLY A 2 47.22 -82.71 1.93
C GLY A 2 45.70 -82.70 1.96
N GLY A 3 45.14 -82.82 3.16
CA GLY A 3 43.73 -83.12 3.42
C GLY A 3 42.77 -81.98 3.08
N HIS A 4 41.59 -82.38 2.60
CA HIS A 4 40.40 -81.55 2.45
C HIS A 4 39.79 -81.26 3.81
N PHE A 5 39.76 -79.97 4.21
CA PHE A 5 38.89 -79.46 5.25
C PHE A 5 37.59 -78.98 4.59
N TYR A 6 36.47 -79.64 4.90
CA TYR A 6 35.13 -79.17 4.56
C TYR A 6 34.68 -78.20 5.64
N ALA A 7 34.44 -76.94 5.26
CA ALA A 7 33.80 -75.94 6.11
C ALA A 7 32.27 -76.12 6.05
N GLU A 8 31.65 -76.36 7.20
CA GLU A 8 30.19 -76.36 7.39
C GLU A 8 29.61 -74.99 7.02
N SER A 9 28.80 -74.97 5.97
CA SER A 9 27.99 -73.81 5.60
C SER A 9 26.74 -73.78 6.49
N GLU A 10 26.71 -72.90 7.48
CA GLU A 10 25.51 -72.61 8.27
C GLU A 10 24.39 -72.07 7.36
N ILE A 11 23.23 -72.73 7.40
CA ILE A 11 22.06 -72.35 6.62
C ILE A 11 21.38 -71.17 7.34
N PRO A 12 21.28 -69.98 6.71
CA PRO A 12 20.67 -68.82 7.33
C PRO A 12 19.16 -69.03 7.47
N ILE A 13 18.69 -69.06 8.71
CA ILE A 13 17.27 -69.17 9.05
C ILE A 13 16.56 -67.89 8.60
N MET A 14 15.86 -67.95 7.46
CA MET A 14 15.01 -66.88 6.96
C MET A 14 13.87 -66.59 7.95
N ARG A 15 14.01 -65.53 8.74
CA ARG A 15 12.92 -64.95 9.52
C ARG A 15 11.87 -64.41 8.54
N LYS A 16 10.72 -65.06 8.48
CA LYS A 16 9.57 -64.59 7.70
C LYS A 16 9.08 -63.28 8.31
N HIS A 17 9.34 -62.16 7.62
CA HIS A 17 8.78 -60.87 7.98
C HIS A 17 7.26 -60.93 7.81
N PRO A 18 6.46 -60.64 8.85
CA PRO A 18 5.01 -60.56 8.71
C PRO A 18 4.68 -59.42 7.76
N VAL A 19 4.07 -59.79 6.63
CA VAL A 19 3.56 -58.84 5.63
C VAL A 19 2.45 -58.04 6.30
N ARG A 20 2.72 -56.77 6.60
CA ARG A 20 1.69 -55.86 7.12
C ARG A 20 0.62 -55.70 6.03
N PRO A 21 -0.68 -55.87 6.34
CA PRO A 21 -1.72 -55.70 5.36
C PRO A 21 -1.69 -54.27 4.81
N PHE A 22 -1.53 -54.16 3.48
CA PHE A 22 -1.71 -52.90 2.76
C PHE A 22 -3.15 -52.43 3.00
N GLY A 23 -3.32 -51.35 3.78
CA GLY A 23 -4.64 -50.78 4.09
C GLY A 23 -4.91 -50.44 5.55
N ALA A 24 -3.98 -50.70 6.48
CA ALA A 24 -4.10 -50.17 7.85
C ALA A 24 -4.16 -48.63 7.77
N GLY A 25 -5.26 -48.06 8.25
CA GLY A 25 -5.83 -46.79 7.81
C GLY A 25 -4.85 -45.63 7.83
N ILE A 26 -5.03 -44.73 6.86
CA ILE A 26 -4.42 -43.41 6.87
C ILE A 26 -4.69 -42.83 8.27
N PRO A 27 -3.67 -42.54 9.08
CA PRO A 27 -3.88 -42.10 10.46
C PRO A 27 -4.76 -40.86 10.42
N ALA A 28 -5.78 -40.81 11.28
CA ALA A 28 -6.79 -39.73 11.30
C ALA A 28 -6.17 -38.32 11.29
N ALA A 29 -4.95 -38.16 11.80
CA ALA A 29 -4.14 -36.95 11.74
C ALA A 29 -3.87 -36.45 10.30
N ARG A 30 -3.65 -37.34 9.32
CA ARG A 30 -3.43 -36.96 7.92
C ARG A 30 -4.70 -36.44 7.26
N SER A 31 -5.85 -37.04 7.58
CA SER A 31 -7.17 -36.59 7.10
C SER A 31 -7.46 -35.17 7.59
N LEU A 32 -7.16 -34.92 8.87
CA LEU A 32 -7.32 -33.60 9.49
C LEU A 32 -6.38 -32.56 8.84
N SER A 33 -5.12 -32.91 8.60
CA SER A 33 -4.17 -32.03 7.91
C SER A 33 -4.64 -31.65 6.51
N LEU A 34 -5.27 -32.59 5.79
CA LEU A 34 -5.79 -32.35 4.44
C LEU A 34 -6.99 -31.39 4.46
N LEU A 35 -7.88 -31.53 5.45
CA LEU A 35 -9.01 -30.60 5.64
C LEU A 35 -8.56 -29.19 6.02
N VAL A 36 -7.56 -29.06 6.89
CA VAL A 36 -7.00 -27.74 7.27
C VAL A 36 -6.34 -27.07 6.07
N LEU A 37 -5.56 -27.81 5.27
CA LEU A 37 -4.97 -27.29 4.03
C LEU A 37 -6.05 -26.80 3.07
N LEU A 38 -7.13 -27.56 2.90
CA LEU A 38 -8.23 -27.22 2.00
C LEU A 38 -9.00 -25.97 2.49
N LEU A 39 -9.13 -25.80 3.80
CA LEU A 39 -9.68 -24.58 4.41
C LEU A 39 -8.78 -23.37 4.17
N ILE A 40 -7.46 -23.50 4.34
CA ILE A 40 -6.50 -22.42 4.04
C ILE A 40 -6.56 -22.03 2.57
N VAL A 41 -6.57 -23.00 1.65
CA VAL A 41 -6.72 -22.74 0.21
C VAL A 41 -8.05 -22.04 -0.09
N GLY A 42 -9.14 -22.46 0.55
CA GLY A 42 -10.45 -21.81 0.42
C GLY A 42 -10.43 -20.34 0.88
N VAL A 43 -9.79 -20.04 2.02
CA VAL A 43 -9.59 -18.66 2.50
C VAL A 43 -8.71 -17.86 1.53
N CYS A 44 -7.63 -18.45 1.01
CA CYS A 44 -6.79 -17.81 -0.01
C CYS A 44 -7.58 -17.50 -1.28
N VAL A 45 -8.44 -18.42 -1.77
CA VAL A 45 -9.28 -18.20 -2.97
C VAL A 45 -10.38 -17.17 -2.70
N ALA A 46 -10.99 -17.17 -1.51
CA ALA A 46 -11.98 -16.16 -1.14
C ALA A 46 -11.33 -14.77 -1.05
N ARG A 47 -10.14 -14.70 -0.45
CA ARG A 47 -9.35 -13.46 -0.38
C ARG A 47 -8.84 -13.05 -1.76
N SER A 48 -8.52 -14.00 -2.65
CA SER A 48 -8.11 -13.73 -4.02
C SER A 48 -9.25 -13.21 -4.91
N ARG A 49 -10.51 -13.30 -4.48
CA ARG A 49 -11.66 -12.74 -5.20
C ARG A 49 -11.94 -11.28 -4.88
N GLN A 50 -11.25 -10.69 -3.88
CA GLN A 50 -11.41 -9.27 -3.57
C GLN A 50 -10.60 -8.44 -4.56
N PRO A 51 -11.23 -7.68 -5.49
CA PRO A 51 -10.53 -6.97 -6.55
C PRO A 51 -9.52 -5.93 -6.02
N GLY A 52 -9.74 -5.40 -4.81
CA GLY A 52 -8.81 -4.48 -4.15
C GLY A 52 -7.42 -5.05 -3.85
N LEU A 53 -7.25 -6.38 -3.81
CA LEU A 53 -5.94 -7.04 -3.60
C LEU A 53 -5.21 -7.36 -4.92
N TRP A 54 -5.87 -7.22 -6.07
CA TRP A 54 -5.35 -7.55 -7.41
C TRP A 54 -5.26 -6.36 -8.34
N THR A 55 -5.49 -5.14 -7.86
CA THR A 55 -5.28 -3.92 -8.66
C THR A 55 -3.85 -3.81 -9.19
N TRP A 56 -2.87 -4.39 -8.48
CA TRP A 56 -1.47 -4.47 -8.94
C TRP A 56 -1.22 -5.58 -9.99
N LEU A 57 -2.12 -6.55 -10.15
CA LEU A 57 -1.99 -7.69 -11.08
C LEU A 57 -2.88 -7.58 -12.32
N ALA A 58 -3.94 -6.77 -12.28
CA ALA A 58 -4.83 -6.48 -13.41
C ALA A 58 -4.31 -5.37 -14.34
N ILE A 59 -2.99 -5.15 -14.34
CA ILE A 59 -2.29 -4.25 -15.27
C ILE A 59 -2.10 -5.04 -16.57
N ASP A 60 -3.07 -5.03 -17.50
CA ASP A 60 -2.71 -5.04 -18.94
C ASP A 60 -3.83 -4.80 -20.00
N ASP A 61 -5.14 -4.77 -19.69
CA ASP A 61 -6.14 -4.82 -20.79
C ASP A 61 -7.01 -3.57 -21.03
N SER A 62 -6.84 -2.46 -20.31
CA SER A 62 -7.61 -1.22 -20.55
C SER A 62 -7.06 -0.33 -21.67
N ARG A 63 -6.30 -0.90 -22.63
CA ARG A 63 -5.78 -0.17 -23.80
C ARG A 63 -6.80 0.15 -24.89
N GLN A 64 -8.04 -0.33 -24.82
CA GLN A 64 -9.06 0.01 -25.82
C GLN A 64 -10.43 0.14 -25.15
N LEU A 65 -11.22 1.10 -25.65
CA LEU A 65 -12.64 1.39 -25.31
C LEU A 65 -12.85 2.44 -24.22
N VAL A 66 -12.64 3.73 -24.55
CA VAL A 66 -13.71 4.76 -24.55
C VAL A 66 -13.27 5.89 -25.50
N LEU A 67 -13.49 5.70 -26.79
CA LEU A 67 -13.94 6.79 -27.67
C LEU A 67 -15.46 6.61 -27.79
N ALA A 68 -16.18 6.80 -26.68
CA ALA A 68 -17.61 7.05 -26.75
C ALA A 68 -17.76 8.50 -27.24
N ALA A 69 -18.06 8.60 -28.53
CA ALA A 69 -18.43 9.80 -29.21
C ALA A 69 -19.74 10.34 -28.62
N GLU A 70 -19.66 11.22 -27.62
CA GLU A 70 -20.82 11.96 -27.16
C GLU A 70 -20.38 13.34 -26.64
N ASP A 71 -20.10 14.24 -27.60
CA ASP A 71 -20.51 15.66 -27.60
C ASP A 71 -19.70 16.42 -28.67
N VAL A 72 -19.94 16.10 -29.95
CA VAL A 72 -19.67 17.04 -31.04
C VAL A 72 -21.03 17.59 -31.46
N ARG A 73 -21.48 18.62 -30.75
CA ARG A 73 -22.56 19.50 -31.22
C ARG A 73 -21.99 20.31 -32.39
N PRO A 74 -22.53 20.21 -33.61
CA PRO A 74 -22.11 21.09 -34.69
C PRO A 74 -22.58 22.50 -34.35
N ALA A 75 -21.62 23.38 -34.04
CA ALA A 75 -21.86 24.80 -33.91
C ALA A 75 -22.41 25.32 -35.24
N GLY A 76 -23.62 25.88 -35.19
CA GLY A 76 -24.27 26.49 -36.33
C GLY A 76 -23.41 27.59 -36.94
N THR A 77 -23.22 27.50 -38.25
CA THR A 77 -22.79 28.60 -39.11
C THR A 77 -23.78 29.75 -39.04
N SER A 78 -23.40 30.86 -38.40
CA SER A 78 -24.03 32.15 -38.64
C SER A 78 -23.43 32.78 -39.89
N PRO A 79 -24.24 33.34 -40.81
CA PRO A 79 -23.76 33.92 -42.05
C PRO A 79 -23.06 35.26 -41.82
N THR A 80 -21.95 35.40 -42.56
CA THR A 80 -21.04 36.53 -42.68
C THR A 80 -21.75 37.81 -43.08
N ASN A 81 -21.64 38.86 -42.27
CA ASN A 81 -21.93 40.24 -42.66
C ASN A 81 -20.58 40.96 -42.90
N PRO A 82 -20.21 41.31 -44.14
CA PRO A 82 -18.92 41.91 -44.43
C PRO A 82 -19.06 43.42 -44.49
N SER A 83 -18.83 44.12 -43.37
CA SER A 83 -18.41 45.53 -43.29
C SER A 83 -18.45 45.99 -41.84
N ASP A 84 -17.38 45.73 -41.08
CA ASP A 84 -17.06 46.55 -39.90
C ASP A 84 -15.53 46.70 -39.78
N PRO A 85 -15.03 47.89 -39.42
CA PRO A 85 -13.62 48.20 -39.32
C PRO A 85 -12.97 47.44 -38.15
N ASP A 86 -11.77 46.92 -38.40
CA ASP A 86 -10.95 46.01 -37.58
C ASP A 86 -11.08 46.25 -36.04
N PRO A 87 -11.87 45.42 -35.33
CA PRO A 87 -12.07 45.58 -33.90
C PRO A 87 -10.84 45.04 -33.18
N ALA A 88 -9.99 45.96 -32.73
CA ALA A 88 -9.09 45.86 -31.58
C ALA A 88 -8.59 44.44 -31.31
N ALA A 89 -7.40 44.13 -31.84
CA ALA A 89 -6.61 42.95 -31.51
C ALA A 89 -6.77 42.62 -30.01
N LYS A 90 -7.51 41.55 -29.72
CA LYS A 90 -7.65 41.05 -28.35
C LYS A 90 -6.23 40.90 -27.80
N PRO A 91 -5.92 41.41 -26.60
CA PRO A 91 -4.58 41.29 -26.04
C PRO A 91 -4.16 39.83 -26.10
N ASN A 92 -3.02 39.58 -26.76
CA ASN A 92 -2.51 38.24 -26.97
C ASN A 92 -2.42 37.56 -25.59
N PRO A 93 -3.02 36.38 -25.40
CA PRO A 93 -3.03 35.75 -24.08
C PRO A 93 -1.57 35.49 -23.65
N LEU A 94 -1.21 35.92 -22.44
CA LEU A 94 0.13 35.71 -21.86
C LEU A 94 0.34 34.20 -21.65
N THR A 95 0.90 33.57 -22.66
CA THR A 95 1.07 32.12 -22.79
C THR A 95 2.43 31.84 -23.38
N ASN A 96 2.92 30.61 -23.23
CA ASN A 96 4.18 30.16 -23.80
C ASN A 96 4.21 30.08 -25.34
N GLN A 97 3.14 30.49 -26.03
CA GLN A 97 3.13 30.62 -27.49
C GLN A 97 3.71 31.96 -27.96
N SER A 98 3.73 32.96 -27.08
CA SER A 98 4.36 34.25 -27.38
C SER A 98 5.88 34.12 -27.28
N LEU A 99 6.59 34.56 -28.32
CA LEU A 99 8.06 34.54 -28.35
C LEU A 99 8.67 35.35 -27.21
N ASP A 100 8.07 36.50 -26.89
CA ASP A 100 8.55 37.39 -25.83
C ASP A 100 8.37 36.75 -24.44
N GLU A 101 7.24 36.06 -24.21
CA GLU A 101 6.98 35.33 -22.96
C GLU A 101 7.95 34.18 -22.79
N TRP A 102 8.24 33.46 -23.87
CA TRP A 102 9.20 32.35 -23.86
C TRP A 102 10.62 32.84 -23.56
N ALA A 103 11.08 33.90 -24.22
CA ALA A 103 12.40 34.49 -23.96
C ALA A 103 12.53 34.98 -22.51
N ALA A 104 11.47 35.56 -21.95
CA ALA A 104 11.46 35.99 -20.55
C ALA A 104 11.51 34.78 -19.58
N PHE A 105 10.82 33.68 -19.91
CA PHE A 105 10.91 32.43 -19.15
C PHE A 105 12.29 31.79 -19.23
N GLU A 106 12.98 31.82 -20.39
CA GLU A 106 14.35 31.30 -20.52
C GLU A 106 15.32 32.02 -19.56
N VAL A 107 15.19 33.34 -19.41
CA VAL A 107 16.01 34.12 -18.46
C VAL A 107 15.71 33.73 -17.00
N GLU A 108 14.43 33.57 -16.65
CA GLU A 108 14.02 33.22 -15.29
C GLU A 108 14.34 31.76 -14.92
N SER A 109 14.22 30.84 -15.89
CA SER A 109 14.51 29.42 -15.71
C SER A 109 16.01 29.12 -15.61
N ALA A 110 16.90 30.06 -15.97
CA ALA A 110 18.34 29.92 -15.77
C ALA A 110 18.75 29.74 -14.29
N ALA A 111 17.92 30.16 -13.34
CA ALA A 111 18.16 29.98 -11.90
C ALA A 111 17.72 28.59 -11.37
N LEU A 112 17.04 27.78 -12.18
CA LEU A 112 16.48 26.50 -11.77
C LEU A 112 17.55 25.40 -11.75
N GLU A 113 17.82 24.86 -10.55
CA GLU A 113 18.75 23.74 -10.36
C GLU A 113 18.02 22.44 -10.04
N ASP A 114 18.15 21.42 -10.89
CA ASP A 114 17.55 20.11 -10.62
C ASP A 114 18.17 19.42 -9.40
N ARG A 115 17.38 18.53 -8.79
CA ARG A 115 17.75 17.75 -7.59
C ARG A 115 18.14 18.62 -6.40
N GLN A 116 17.67 19.86 -6.40
CA GLN A 116 17.67 20.74 -5.24
C GLN A 116 16.23 21.03 -4.81
N SER A 117 16.08 21.38 -3.54
CA SER A 117 14.82 21.87 -3.01
C SER A 117 14.42 23.16 -3.73
N LEU A 118 13.13 23.47 -3.77
CA LEU A 118 12.64 24.70 -4.41
C LEU A 118 13.15 25.94 -3.66
N ARG A 119 13.83 26.85 -4.35
CA ARG A 119 14.46 28.05 -3.76
C ARG A 119 13.68 29.31 -4.11
N THR A 120 13.83 30.37 -3.30
CA THR A 120 13.20 31.68 -3.55
C THR A 120 13.60 32.29 -4.90
N GLN A 121 14.85 32.08 -5.34
CA GLN A 121 15.34 32.58 -6.63
C GLN A 121 14.63 31.94 -7.84
N GLU A 122 13.97 30.80 -7.63
CA GLU A 122 13.24 30.04 -8.66
C GLU A 122 11.77 30.47 -8.77
N MET A 123 11.31 31.32 -7.84
CA MET A 123 9.91 31.80 -7.79
C MET A 123 9.46 32.55 -9.04
N PRO A 124 10.28 33.40 -9.70
CA PRO A 124 9.84 34.07 -10.93
C PRO A 124 9.39 33.07 -12.02
N ALA A 125 10.19 32.05 -12.30
CA ALA A 125 9.85 31.00 -13.26
C ALA A 125 8.61 30.21 -12.82
N TYR A 126 8.52 29.87 -11.53
CA TYR A 126 7.35 29.21 -10.95
C TYR A 126 6.06 30.01 -11.18
N TRP A 127 6.07 31.31 -10.86
CA TRP A 127 4.90 32.18 -11.03
C TRP A 127 4.56 32.40 -12.50
N ARG A 128 5.56 32.47 -13.39
CA ARG A 128 5.30 32.55 -14.84
C ARG A 128 4.56 31.33 -15.37
N LEU A 129 4.98 30.12 -14.97
CA LEU A 129 4.24 28.91 -15.36
C LEU A 129 2.82 28.93 -14.82
N LEU A 130 2.61 29.36 -13.57
CA LEU A 130 1.26 29.49 -13.02
C LEU A 130 0.42 30.52 -13.79
N GLN A 131 1.02 31.64 -14.20
CA GLN A 131 0.36 32.65 -15.03
C GLN A 131 -0.12 32.06 -16.36
N TRP A 132 0.73 31.30 -17.05
CA TRP A 132 0.36 30.62 -18.30
C TRP A 132 -0.76 29.60 -18.07
N VAL A 133 -0.74 28.89 -16.94
CA VAL A 133 -1.81 27.95 -16.57
C VAL A 133 -3.13 28.66 -16.35
N LEU A 134 -3.14 29.84 -15.71
CA LEU A 134 -4.35 30.63 -15.48
C LEU A 134 -4.88 31.29 -16.75
N ALA A 135 -4.01 31.57 -17.71
CA ALA A 135 -4.39 32.18 -18.99
C ALA A 135 -5.07 31.20 -19.96
N GLU A 136 -4.91 29.88 -19.76
CA GLU A 136 -5.39 28.86 -20.70
C GLU A 136 -6.44 27.92 -20.08
N PRO A 137 -7.56 27.65 -20.79
CA PRO A 137 -8.51 26.63 -20.37
C PRO A 137 -7.90 25.21 -20.41
N PHE A 138 -8.29 24.35 -19.46
CA PHE A 138 -7.85 22.95 -19.35
C PHE A 138 -7.82 22.20 -20.69
N LEU A 139 -8.91 22.25 -21.47
CA LEU A 139 -9.02 21.49 -22.73
C LEU A 139 -8.04 21.96 -23.80
N THR A 140 -7.76 23.27 -23.86
CA THR A 140 -6.78 23.85 -24.77
C THR A 140 -5.39 23.37 -24.40
N LEU A 141 -5.04 23.49 -23.12
CA LEU A 141 -3.74 23.03 -22.61
C LEU A 141 -3.56 21.51 -22.84
N ARG A 142 -4.64 20.74 -22.65
CA ARG A 142 -4.66 19.28 -22.85
C ARG A 142 -4.37 18.91 -24.30
N GLN A 143 -4.99 19.61 -25.24
CA GLN A 143 -4.77 19.41 -26.67
C GLN A 143 -3.34 19.74 -27.06
N ARG A 144 -2.77 20.81 -26.50
CA ARG A 144 -1.39 21.24 -26.76
C ARG A 144 -0.34 20.28 -26.20
N ALA A 145 -0.59 19.70 -25.03
CA ALA A 145 0.29 18.69 -24.44
C ALA A 145 0.36 17.40 -25.28
N GLY A 146 -0.70 17.09 -26.04
CA GLY A 146 -0.71 15.93 -26.92
C GLY A 146 -0.69 14.61 -26.16
N GLU A 147 0.31 13.77 -26.44
CA GLU A 147 0.47 12.47 -25.78
C GLU A 147 1.00 12.60 -24.34
N THR A 148 0.86 11.51 -23.57
CA THR A 148 1.33 11.49 -22.18
C THR A 148 2.86 11.52 -22.15
N THR A 149 3.44 12.48 -21.42
CA THR A 149 4.89 12.56 -21.25
C THR A 149 5.35 11.51 -20.25
N LEU A 150 6.40 10.77 -20.60
CA LEU A 150 6.97 9.73 -19.73
C LEU A 150 7.84 10.33 -18.62
N PHE A 151 7.91 9.63 -17.49
CA PHE A 151 8.75 10.00 -16.35
C PHE A 151 10.23 10.16 -16.74
N VAL A 152 10.75 9.20 -17.51
CA VAL A 152 12.18 9.17 -17.88
C VAL A 152 12.60 10.43 -18.64
N ASN A 153 11.72 10.98 -19.48
CA ASN A 153 12.00 12.19 -20.25
C ASN A 153 12.18 13.41 -19.33
N LEU A 154 11.29 13.57 -18.35
CA LEU A 154 11.37 14.67 -17.38
C LEU A 154 12.54 14.52 -16.41
N TRP A 155 13.01 13.28 -16.22
CA TRP A 155 14.07 12.96 -15.27
C TRP A 155 15.47 13.08 -15.86
N GLU A 156 15.67 12.55 -17.07
CA GLU A 156 16.98 12.51 -17.75
C GLU A 156 17.22 13.78 -18.60
N GLU A 157 16.16 14.37 -19.15
CA GLU A 157 16.23 15.55 -20.04
C GLU A 157 15.38 16.71 -19.51
N PRO A 158 15.61 17.17 -18.27
CA PRO A 158 14.78 18.20 -17.65
C PRO A 158 14.81 19.50 -18.45
N ASP A 159 15.99 19.94 -18.90
CA ASP A 159 16.16 21.19 -19.66
C ASP A 159 15.35 21.20 -20.96
N GLU A 160 15.21 20.05 -21.63
CA GLU A 160 14.43 19.96 -22.85
C GLU A 160 12.93 20.03 -22.59
N HIS A 161 12.46 19.68 -21.39
CA HIS A 161 11.02 19.58 -21.09
C HIS A 161 10.48 20.77 -20.28
N ARG A 162 11.35 21.62 -19.74
CA ARG A 162 10.97 22.80 -18.95
C ARG A 162 10.09 23.75 -19.75
N GLY A 163 8.99 24.20 -19.13
CA GLY A 163 8.03 25.12 -19.75
C GLY A 163 7.21 24.54 -20.91
N LYS A 164 7.40 23.26 -21.27
CA LYS A 164 6.59 22.59 -22.28
C LYS A 164 5.30 22.03 -21.65
N PRO A 165 4.16 22.06 -22.36
CA PRO A 165 2.93 21.45 -21.89
C PRO A 165 3.10 19.94 -21.69
N VAL A 166 2.66 19.43 -20.54
CA VAL A 166 2.74 18.04 -20.11
C VAL A 166 1.35 17.58 -19.71
N ARG A 167 1.01 16.33 -20.09
CA ARG A 167 -0.22 15.65 -19.68
C ARG A 167 0.12 14.36 -18.96
N LEU A 168 -0.52 14.11 -17.82
CA LEU A 168 -0.32 12.92 -17.00
C LEU A 168 -1.67 12.36 -16.49
N LYS A 169 -1.75 11.04 -16.34
CA LYS A 169 -2.76 10.38 -15.50
C LYS A 169 -2.12 10.00 -14.19
N LEU A 170 -2.55 10.62 -13.10
CA LEU A 170 -1.88 10.56 -11.82
C LEU A 170 -2.75 9.82 -10.80
N ASN A 171 -2.20 8.75 -10.23
CA ASN A 171 -2.76 8.07 -9.06
C ASN A 171 -2.33 8.84 -7.81
N VAL A 172 -3.22 9.69 -7.31
CA VAL A 172 -2.97 10.63 -6.21
C VAL A 172 -3.08 9.91 -4.86
N ARG A 173 -2.07 10.14 -4.00
CA ARG A 173 -2.03 9.62 -2.62
C ARG A 173 -2.01 10.66 -1.53
N ARG A 174 -1.66 11.90 -1.85
CA ARG A 174 -1.63 12.98 -0.87
C ARG A 174 -2.03 14.25 -1.60
N VAL A 175 -2.90 15.03 -0.98
CA VAL A 175 -3.28 16.37 -1.45
C VAL A 175 -3.19 17.33 -0.29
N LEU A 176 -2.29 18.29 -0.40
CA LEU A 176 -2.04 19.33 0.58
C LEU A 176 -2.57 20.67 0.08
N THR A 177 -2.67 21.60 1.02
CA THR A 177 -2.94 22.99 0.70
C THR A 177 -2.04 23.92 1.51
N TYR A 178 -1.63 25.02 0.89
CA TYR A 178 -0.81 26.04 1.52
C TYR A 178 -1.18 27.43 1.01
N ALA A 179 -0.82 28.44 1.79
CA ALA A 179 -0.93 29.83 1.39
C ALA A 179 0.17 30.14 0.36
N ALA A 180 -0.20 30.82 -0.72
CA ALA A 180 0.67 31.10 -1.86
C ALA A 180 1.72 32.21 -1.61
N GLY A 181 1.68 32.85 -0.43
CA GLY A 181 2.48 34.05 -0.14
C GLY A 181 2.08 35.25 -1.00
N GLU A 182 2.86 36.33 -0.91
CA GLU A 182 2.69 37.50 -1.79
C GLU A 182 3.13 37.18 -3.22
N ASN A 183 2.25 37.43 -4.19
CA ASN A 183 2.55 37.22 -5.61
C ASN A 183 1.77 38.21 -6.48
N THR A 184 2.26 38.41 -7.70
CA THR A 184 1.67 39.34 -8.68
C THR A 184 0.36 38.85 -9.28
N LEU A 185 0.01 37.58 -9.09
CA LEU A 185 -1.18 36.94 -9.68
C LEU A 185 -2.41 37.03 -8.76
N GLY A 186 -2.25 37.50 -7.52
CA GLY A 186 -3.33 37.57 -6.53
C GLY A 186 -3.83 36.20 -6.07
N VAL A 187 -3.07 35.13 -6.33
CA VAL A 187 -3.41 33.78 -5.87
C VAL A 187 -3.14 33.72 -4.38
N THR A 188 -4.14 33.37 -3.56
CA THR A 188 -3.98 33.33 -2.10
C THR A 188 -3.68 31.92 -1.59
N LYS A 189 -4.11 30.90 -2.34
CA LYS A 189 -4.08 29.50 -1.93
C LYS A 189 -3.67 28.63 -3.10
N LEU A 190 -2.85 27.64 -2.80
CA LEU A 190 -2.43 26.62 -3.74
C LEU A 190 -2.69 25.23 -3.15
N TYR A 191 -2.73 24.26 -4.06
CA TYR A 191 -2.87 22.86 -3.74
C TYR A 191 -1.71 22.10 -4.35
N GLU A 192 -1.23 21.10 -3.63
CA GLU A 192 -0.14 20.23 -4.07
C GLU A 192 -0.60 18.78 -3.94
N ALA A 193 -0.58 18.04 -5.05
CA ALA A 193 -0.85 16.62 -5.05
C ALA A 193 0.41 15.81 -5.33
N TRP A 194 0.59 14.74 -4.57
CA TRP A 194 1.61 13.74 -4.78
C TRP A 194 0.97 12.46 -5.28
N GLY A 195 1.55 11.88 -6.32
CA GLY A 195 1.06 10.64 -6.89
C GLY A 195 2.06 10.03 -7.84
N TRP A 196 1.65 8.96 -8.51
CA TRP A 196 2.47 8.27 -9.52
C TRP A 196 1.65 8.00 -10.77
N THR A 197 2.33 7.98 -11.90
CA THR A 197 1.83 7.41 -13.13
C THR A 197 2.18 5.92 -13.18
N ASP A 198 1.55 5.17 -14.08
CA ASP A 198 1.85 3.75 -14.27
C ASP A 198 3.31 3.50 -14.68
N ASP A 199 3.93 4.42 -15.44
CA ASP A 199 5.32 4.29 -15.88
C ASP A 199 6.34 4.69 -14.80
N SER A 200 6.02 5.64 -13.91
CA SER A 200 6.91 6.09 -12.84
C SER A 200 7.05 5.12 -11.67
N LYS A 201 6.13 4.16 -11.54
CA LYS A 201 6.09 3.15 -10.47
C LYS A 201 6.15 3.78 -9.06
N SER A 202 7.33 3.72 -8.42
CA SER A 202 7.54 4.19 -7.04
C SER A 202 8.15 5.60 -6.97
N PHE A 203 8.36 6.26 -8.11
CA PHE A 203 8.86 7.62 -8.16
C PHE A 203 7.69 8.60 -8.28
N PRO A 204 7.46 9.45 -7.26
CA PRO A 204 6.31 10.32 -7.29
C PRO A 204 6.51 11.52 -8.22
N TYR A 205 5.40 12.07 -8.69
CA TYR A 205 5.28 13.42 -9.19
C TYR A 205 4.74 14.32 -8.09
N VAL A 206 5.14 15.59 -8.14
CA VAL A 206 4.54 16.67 -7.36
C VAL A 206 3.86 17.62 -8.34
N VAL A 207 2.54 17.74 -8.24
CA VAL A 207 1.76 18.64 -9.10
C VAL A 207 1.14 19.75 -8.26
N VAL A 208 1.36 20.98 -8.66
CA VAL A 208 0.79 22.18 -8.02
C VAL A 208 -0.29 22.78 -8.90
N PHE A 209 -1.41 23.16 -8.31
CA PHE A 209 -2.55 23.71 -9.02
C PHE A 209 -3.32 24.74 -8.19
N PRO A 210 -3.95 25.75 -8.83
CA PRO A 210 -4.62 26.85 -8.15
C PRO A 210 -6.04 26.51 -7.67
N GLU A 211 -6.73 25.58 -8.33
CA GLU A 211 -8.14 25.26 -8.07
C GLU A 211 -8.32 23.79 -7.71
N LEU A 212 -8.95 23.50 -6.57
CA LEU A 212 -9.26 22.13 -6.15
C LEU A 212 -10.50 21.62 -6.90
N PRO A 213 -10.41 20.54 -7.69
CA PRO A 213 -11.56 19.97 -8.37
C PRO A 213 -12.61 19.48 -7.37
N GLU A 214 -13.88 19.62 -7.75
CA GLU A 214 -14.98 19.07 -6.96
C GLU A 214 -14.81 17.56 -6.77
N GLY A 215 -14.92 17.10 -5.52
CA GLY A 215 -14.79 15.70 -5.15
C GLY A 215 -13.36 15.20 -4.90
N LEU A 216 -12.31 15.99 -5.16
CA LEU A 216 -10.94 15.58 -4.81
C LEU A 216 -10.70 15.76 -3.29
N PRO A 217 -10.39 14.68 -2.53
CA PRO A 217 -10.17 14.79 -1.09
C PRO A 217 -8.86 15.50 -0.77
N LEU A 218 -8.83 16.26 0.33
CA LEU A 218 -7.61 16.77 0.95
C LEU A 218 -7.12 15.80 2.03
N GLY A 219 -5.81 15.65 2.17
CA GLY A 219 -5.20 14.86 3.24
C GLY A 219 -3.91 14.14 2.84
N ALA A 220 -3.29 13.51 3.84
CA ALA A 220 -2.07 12.71 3.67
C ALA A 220 -2.32 11.30 3.11
N ASP A 221 -3.56 10.81 3.19
CA ASP A 221 -3.99 9.49 2.70
C ASP A 221 -5.21 9.66 1.80
N VAL A 222 -4.93 9.88 0.51
CA VAL A 222 -5.91 10.06 -0.56
C VAL A 222 -5.84 8.85 -1.49
N SER A 223 -6.96 8.50 -2.11
CA SER A 223 -6.99 7.49 -3.18
C SER A 223 -7.89 8.00 -4.29
N ALA A 224 -7.30 8.72 -5.24
CA ALA A 224 -8.00 9.30 -6.38
C ALA A 224 -7.16 9.18 -7.65
N GLU A 225 -7.82 9.12 -8.80
CA GLU A 225 -7.16 9.22 -10.10
C GLU A 225 -7.50 10.58 -10.70
N VAL A 226 -6.50 11.32 -11.19
CA VAL A 226 -6.70 12.63 -11.81
C VAL A 226 -5.99 12.70 -13.15
N GLU A 227 -6.55 13.47 -14.08
CA GLU A 227 -5.84 13.92 -15.27
C GLU A 227 -5.21 15.27 -14.96
N PHE A 228 -3.89 15.34 -15.02
CA PHE A 228 -3.11 16.56 -14.87
C PHE A 228 -2.74 17.09 -16.26
N VAL A 229 -2.82 18.41 -16.41
CA VAL A 229 -2.29 19.12 -17.57
C VAL A 229 -1.63 20.41 -17.11
N GLY A 230 -0.39 20.65 -17.52
CA GLY A 230 0.40 21.77 -17.01
C GLY A 230 1.74 21.90 -17.67
N TYR A 231 2.69 22.50 -16.97
CA TYR A 231 4.06 22.69 -17.40
C TYR A 231 5.01 22.02 -16.41
N PHE A 232 6.09 21.45 -16.92
CA PHE A 232 7.19 20.95 -16.08
C PHE A 232 8.10 22.10 -15.65
N LEU A 233 8.41 22.19 -14.35
CA LEU A 233 9.31 23.21 -13.79
C LEU A 233 10.73 22.68 -13.58
N LYS A 234 10.90 21.61 -12.81
CA LYS A 234 12.20 21.03 -12.46
C LYS A 234 12.03 19.66 -11.80
N VAL A 235 13.12 18.91 -11.67
CA VAL A 235 13.21 17.81 -10.71
C VAL A 235 13.56 18.42 -9.34
N MET A 236 12.61 18.42 -8.41
CA MET A 236 12.84 18.95 -7.07
C MET A 236 13.35 17.85 -6.13
N ALA A 237 14.29 18.19 -5.24
CA ALA A 237 14.64 17.31 -4.14
C ALA A 237 13.68 17.46 -2.96
N TYR A 238 13.39 16.35 -2.30
CA TYR A 238 12.57 16.30 -1.09
C TYR A 238 13.14 15.28 -0.10
N ASP A 239 12.83 15.47 1.17
CA ASP A 239 13.25 14.57 2.23
C ASP A 239 12.21 13.45 2.39
N ALA A 240 12.59 12.24 1.97
CA ALA A 240 11.91 11.03 2.40
C ALA A 240 12.62 10.49 3.65
N PHE A 241 11.88 9.80 4.53
CA PHE A 241 12.32 9.25 5.82
C PHE A 241 13.84 9.25 6.09
N GLU A 242 14.61 8.46 5.34
CA GLU A 242 16.06 8.28 5.55
C GLU A 242 16.94 8.79 4.40
N THR A 243 16.33 9.22 3.29
CA THR A 243 17.07 9.54 2.06
C THR A 243 16.47 10.74 1.35
N ARG A 244 17.32 11.68 0.91
CA ARG A 244 16.93 12.72 -0.02
C ARG A 244 16.62 12.09 -1.38
N ARG A 245 15.43 12.36 -1.92
CA ARG A 245 14.94 11.84 -3.20
C ARG A 245 14.59 12.99 -4.13
N GLY A 246 14.40 12.69 -5.41
CA GLY A 246 13.92 13.65 -6.40
C GLY A 246 12.51 13.30 -6.89
N ALA A 247 11.75 14.32 -7.29
CA ALA A 247 10.45 14.17 -7.92
C ALA A 247 10.28 15.27 -9.00
N PRO A 248 9.71 14.96 -10.18
CA PRO A 248 9.30 16.01 -11.12
C PRO A 248 8.24 16.91 -10.49
N LEU A 249 8.50 18.22 -10.47
CA LEU A 249 7.58 19.27 -10.04
C LEU A 249 6.91 19.90 -11.25
N LEU A 250 5.58 19.86 -11.28
CA LEU A 250 4.76 20.41 -12.35
C LEU A 250 3.76 21.42 -11.81
N ILE A 251 3.40 22.39 -12.64
CA ILE A 251 2.44 23.45 -12.32
C ILE A 251 1.34 23.41 -13.38
N GLY A 252 0.08 23.28 -12.96
CA GLY A 252 -1.00 23.01 -13.92
C GLY A 252 -2.40 23.05 -13.34
N GLN A 253 -3.31 22.43 -14.07
CA GLN A 253 -4.69 22.17 -13.70
C GLN A 253 -4.89 20.65 -13.57
N VAL A 254 -5.81 20.26 -12.69
CA VAL A 254 -6.16 18.86 -12.46
C VAL A 254 -7.66 18.66 -12.70
N ARG A 255 -8.04 17.49 -13.19
CA ARG A 255 -9.44 17.06 -13.28
C ARG A 255 -9.57 15.68 -12.66
N LEU A 256 -10.53 15.50 -11.77
CA LEU A 256 -10.85 14.20 -11.20
C LEU A 256 -11.32 13.26 -12.32
N LEU A 257 -10.66 12.11 -12.46
CA LEU A 257 -11.16 11.02 -13.27
C LEU A 257 -12.16 10.28 -12.40
N GLN A 258 -13.43 10.29 -12.80
CA GLN A 258 -14.41 9.44 -12.13
C GLN A 258 -13.93 8.01 -12.28
N PRO A 259 -13.88 7.21 -11.19
CA PRO A 259 -13.61 5.80 -11.34
C PRO A 259 -14.64 5.28 -12.34
N ALA A 260 -14.16 4.67 -13.44
CA ALA A 260 -15.04 3.93 -14.33
C ALA A 260 -15.96 3.11 -13.43
N PRO A 261 -17.30 3.16 -13.62
CA PRO A 261 -18.22 2.40 -12.79
C PRO A 261 -17.65 1.00 -12.69
N LEU A 262 -17.18 0.63 -11.49
CA LEU A 262 -16.60 -0.69 -11.27
C LEU A 262 -17.69 -1.63 -11.77
N GLU A 263 -17.48 -2.32 -12.89
CA GLU A 263 -18.44 -3.30 -13.38
C GLU A 263 -18.66 -4.23 -12.21
N GLY A 264 -19.86 -4.08 -11.61
CA GLY A 264 -20.05 -4.39 -10.22
C GLY A 264 -19.70 -5.84 -10.01
N THR A 265 -18.66 -6.09 -9.20
CA THR A 265 -18.69 -7.31 -8.41
C THR A 265 -19.93 -7.15 -7.55
N ALA A 266 -21.04 -7.72 -8.01
CA ALA A 266 -22.31 -7.62 -7.31
C ALA A 266 -22.03 -7.96 -5.83
N PRO A 267 -22.45 -7.11 -4.88
CA PRO A 267 -22.21 -7.38 -3.48
C PRO A 267 -22.70 -8.80 -3.23
N LEU A 268 -21.82 -9.68 -2.73
CA LEU A 268 -22.19 -11.05 -2.39
C LEU A 268 -23.46 -10.96 -1.57
N THR A 269 -24.57 -11.39 -2.18
CA THR A 269 -25.88 -11.18 -1.59
C THR A 269 -25.88 -11.87 -0.24
N THR A 270 -26.59 -11.37 0.78
CA THR A 270 -26.69 -12.03 2.09
C THR A 270 -27.04 -13.52 1.95
N ARG A 271 -27.81 -13.85 0.89
CA ARG A 271 -28.11 -15.21 0.46
C ARG A 271 -26.89 -16.03 0.06
N ASP A 272 -25.94 -15.47 -0.68
CA ASP A 272 -24.71 -16.15 -1.09
C ASP A 272 -23.81 -16.44 0.12
N VAL A 273 -23.67 -15.46 1.02
CA VAL A 273 -22.95 -15.66 2.28
C VAL A 273 -23.61 -16.75 3.13
N LEU A 274 -24.94 -16.76 3.22
CA LEU A 274 -25.71 -17.80 3.92
C LEU A 274 -25.57 -19.18 3.27
N LEU A 275 -25.60 -19.26 1.94
CA LEU A 275 -25.46 -20.53 1.22
C LEU A 275 -24.06 -21.11 1.40
N TRP A 276 -23.01 -20.28 1.28
CA TRP A 276 -21.64 -20.71 1.53
C TRP A 276 -21.41 -21.07 3.00
N GLY A 277 -21.96 -20.30 3.94
CA GLY A 277 -21.92 -20.61 5.37
C GLY A 277 -22.62 -21.94 5.68
N ALA A 278 -23.82 -22.17 5.13
CA ALA A 278 -24.57 -23.41 5.31
C ALA A 278 -23.87 -24.62 4.67
N ALA A 279 -23.30 -24.46 3.47
CA ALA A 279 -22.52 -25.51 2.81
C ALA A 279 -21.28 -25.90 3.63
N SER A 280 -20.57 -24.91 4.18
CA SER A 280 -19.41 -25.12 5.05
C SER A 280 -19.79 -25.89 6.32
N LEU A 281 -20.89 -25.49 6.97
CA LEU A 281 -21.40 -26.14 8.17
C LEU A 281 -21.87 -27.58 7.90
N ALA A 282 -22.59 -27.78 6.79
CA ALA A 282 -23.04 -29.12 6.38
C ALA A 282 -21.86 -30.06 6.11
N MET A 283 -20.79 -29.57 5.48
CA MET A 283 -19.58 -30.34 5.21
C MET A 283 -18.85 -30.72 6.52
N LEU A 284 -18.80 -29.80 7.49
CA LEU A 284 -18.24 -30.07 8.82
C LEU A 284 -19.03 -31.14 9.58
N LEU A 285 -20.37 -31.03 9.58
CA LEU A 285 -21.25 -32.01 10.22
C LEU A 285 -21.15 -33.39 9.56
N ALA A 286 -21.05 -33.45 8.24
CA ALA A 286 -20.84 -34.70 7.51
C ALA A 286 -19.51 -35.36 7.88
N ALA A 287 -18.43 -34.59 8.02
CA ALA A 287 -17.12 -35.08 8.45
C ALA A 287 -17.16 -35.65 9.88
N ILE A 288 -17.82 -34.95 10.82
CA ILE A 288 -18.00 -35.41 12.21
C ILE A 288 -18.80 -36.71 12.23
N TRP A 289 -19.93 -36.76 11.51
CA TRP A 289 -20.78 -37.95 11.44
C TRP A 289 -20.02 -39.17 10.86
N PHE A 290 -19.24 -38.96 9.81
CA PHE A 290 -18.43 -40.01 9.20
C PHE A 290 -17.33 -40.53 10.15
N GLY A 291 -16.67 -39.63 10.89
CA GLY A 291 -15.68 -39.97 11.90
C GLY A 291 -16.26 -40.80 13.05
N VAL A 292 -17.43 -40.41 13.58
CA VAL A 292 -18.14 -41.16 14.62
C VAL A 292 -18.55 -42.54 14.11
N ARG A 293 -19.02 -42.64 12.88
CA ARG A 293 -19.43 -43.92 12.28
C ARG A 293 -18.26 -44.89 12.10
N GLN A 294 -17.09 -44.40 11.67
CA GLN A 294 -15.86 -45.19 11.61
C GLN A 294 -15.45 -45.72 12.99
N PHE A 295 -15.46 -44.86 14.02
CA PHE A 295 -15.11 -45.27 15.38
C PHE A 295 -16.05 -46.34 15.98
N GLN A 296 -17.31 -46.38 15.56
CA GLN A 296 -18.25 -47.40 16.01
C GLN A 296 -18.04 -48.76 15.31
N GLN A 297 -17.56 -48.76 14.06
CA GLN A 297 -17.26 -50.00 13.34
C GLN A 297 -16.01 -50.70 13.88
N ASP A 298 -15.05 -49.92 14.38
CA ASP A 298 -13.81 -50.43 14.98
C ASP A 298 -13.96 -50.83 16.45
N ARG A 299 -15.16 -50.75 17.05
CA ARG A 299 -15.35 -51.34 18.37
C ARG A 299 -15.10 -52.85 18.23
N PRO A 300 -14.02 -53.39 18.81
CA PRO A 300 -13.78 -54.82 18.76
C PRO A 300 -15.00 -55.47 19.39
N LYS A 301 -15.71 -56.32 18.62
CA LYS A 301 -16.77 -57.16 19.19
C LYS A 301 -16.15 -57.80 20.42
N PRO A 302 -16.73 -57.60 21.63
CA PRO A 302 -16.21 -58.23 22.82
C PRO A 302 -16.13 -59.72 22.50
N GLN A 303 -14.89 -60.22 22.38
CA GLN A 303 -14.65 -61.64 22.19
C GLN A 303 -15.21 -62.27 23.44
N ASN A 304 -16.38 -62.87 23.31
CA ASN A 304 -17.04 -63.58 24.37
C ASN A 304 -16.06 -64.68 24.83
N PRO A 305 -15.49 -64.61 26.05
CA PRO A 305 -14.54 -65.61 26.52
C PRO A 305 -15.31 -66.86 26.95
N ALA A 306 -16.04 -67.47 26.03
CA ALA A 306 -16.66 -68.78 26.22
C ALA A 306 -15.58 -69.83 25.97
N GLY A 307 -14.76 -70.12 27.00
CA GLY A 307 -13.79 -71.21 26.92
C GLY A 307 -12.64 -71.22 27.92
N ALA A 308 -12.59 -70.32 28.91
CA ALA A 308 -11.63 -70.45 30.01
C ALA A 308 -12.30 -71.16 31.20
N THR A 309 -12.30 -72.50 31.16
CA THR A 309 -12.47 -73.33 32.35
C THR A 309 -11.30 -73.05 33.29
N ILE A 310 -11.51 -72.22 34.31
CA ILE A 310 -10.59 -72.09 35.44
C ILE A 310 -11.26 -72.76 36.63
N GLN A 311 -10.63 -73.86 37.04
CA GLN A 311 -10.91 -74.64 38.23
C GLN A 311 -10.86 -73.80 39.50
N ASP A 312 -11.73 -74.17 40.43
CA ASP A 312 -11.69 -73.85 41.84
C ASP A 312 -10.28 -73.91 42.44
N ALA A 313 -9.85 -72.82 43.06
CA ALA A 313 -8.91 -72.83 44.16
C ALA A 313 -9.35 -71.77 45.17
N ALA A 314 -10.02 -72.25 46.22
CA ALA A 314 -10.33 -71.48 47.41
C ALA A 314 -9.05 -71.04 48.14
N VAL A 315 -8.92 -69.74 48.40
CA VAL A 315 -8.11 -69.19 49.49
C VAL A 315 -8.86 -68.02 50.12
N PRO A 316 -9.01 -67.98 51.46
CA PRO A 316 -9.82 -66.98 52.15
C PRO A 316 -9.02 -65.73 52.53
N GLY A 317 -9.73 -64.59 52.53
CA GLY A 317 -9.59 -63.48 53.48
C GLY A 317 -8.32 -62.64 53.43
N GLU A 318 -8.44 -61.37 53.05
CA GLU A 318 -7.97 -60.27 53.90
C GLU A 318 -8.56 -58.93 53.47
N ALA A 319 -8.66 -58.04 54.45
CA ALA A 319 -9.54 -56.89 54.49
C ALA A 319 -8.87 -55.60 53.99
N LEU A 320 -9.74 -54.62 53.66
CA LEU A 320 -9.58 -53.18 53.88
C LEU A 320 -8.28 -52.51 53.42
N SER A 321 -8.39 -51.59 52.45
CA SER A 321 -7.87 -50.22 52.58
C SER A 321 -8.44 -49.32 51.47
N THR A 322 -9.35 -48.43 51.86
CA THR A 322 -9.74 -47.23 51.13
C THR A 322 -8.59 -46.23 51.16
N GLU A 323 -7.93 -45.99 50.03
CA GLU A 323 -7.01 -44.85 49.91
C GLU A 323 -7.57 -43.85 48.89
N SER A 324 -7.92 -42.69 49.44
CA SER A 324 -8.50 -41.53 48.80
C SER A 324 -7.40 -40.81 47.99
N LEU A 325 -7.48 -40.86 46.66
CA LEU A 325 -6.54 -40.12 45.81
C LEU A 325 -7.05 -38.68 45.61
N LYS A 326 -6.30 -37.78 46.23
CA LYS A 326 -6.48 -36.33 46.32
C LYS A 326 -6.17 -35.67 44.97
N LEU A 327 -7.10 -34.85 44.47
CA LEU A 327 -6.85 -33.90 43.38
C LEU A 327 -5.87 -32.81 43.85
N PRO A 328 -4.93 -32.35 43.01
CA PRO A 328 -4.22 -31.11 43.24
C PRO A 328 -5.05 -29.91 42.75
N ASP A 329 -5.34 -29.01 43.67
CA ASP A 329 -5.76 -27.63 43.39
C ASP A 329 -4.58 -26.87 42.77
N GLU A 330 -4.73 -26.40 41.53
CA GLU A 330 -3.83 -25.37 40.97
C GLU A 330 -4.45 -23.99 41.22
N GLU A 331 -3.85 -23.31 42.18
CA GLU A 331 -4.11 -21.94 42.60
C GLU A 331 -3.37 -20.99 41.64
N PHE A 332 -4.09 -20.30 40.76
CA PHE A 332 -3.54 -19.31 39.85
C PHE A 332 -3.34 -17.97 40.59
N VAL A 333 -2.11 -17.71 41.04
CA VAL A 333 -1.71 -16.47 41.72
C VAL A 333 -1.47 -15.36 40.70
N VAL A 334 -2.27 -14.30 40.82
CA VAL A 334 -2.09 -13.01 40.14
C VAL A 334 -0.95 -12.24 40.81
N GLY A 335 0.22 -12.20 40.17
CA GLY A 335 1.36 -11.37 40.58
C GLY A 335 1.29 -9.99 39.93
N VAL A 336 0.85 -8.99 40.69
CA VAL A 336 1.00 -7.56 40.38
C VAL A 336 2.41 -7.13 40.79
N ALA A 337 3.28 -6.83 39.82
CA ALA A 337 4.59 -6.25 40.06
C ALA A 337 4.49 -4.71 40.03
N SER A 338 4.38 -4.08 41.20
CA SER A 338 4.64 -2.66 41.39
C SER A 338 6.12 -2.46 41.76
N GLY A 339 6.91 -1.94 40.82
CA GLY A 339 8.27 -1.48 41.08
C GLY A 339 8.26 0.01 41.43
N GLN A 340 8.31 0.32 42.73
CA GLN A 340 8.78 1.61 43.22
C GLN A 340 10.31 1.59 43.20
N GLU A 341 10.93 2.44 42.39
CA GLU A 341 12.33 2.80 42.58
C GLU A 341 12.44 4.13 43.30
N THR A 342 13.25 4.04 44.35
CA THR A 342 13.58 5.00 45.38
C THR A 342 14.38 6.17 44.86
N MET A 343 14.03 7.35 45.38
CA MET A 343 14.79 8.58 45.34
C MET A 343 16.20 8.40 45.91
N THR A 344 17.22 8.81 45.15
CA THR A 344 18.52 9.22 45.70
C THR A 344 18.74 10.69 45.40
N ALA A 345 18.71 11.50 46.45
CA ALA A 345 19.14 12.89 46.45
C ALA A 345 20.68 12.96 46.56
N SER A 346 21.32 13.77 45.72
CA SER A 346 22.67 14.29 45.98
C SER A 346 22.91 15.63 45.28
N THR A 347 23.06 16.65 46.13
CA THR A 347 24.00 17.77 46.07
C THR A 347 23.80 18.87 45.00
N PRO A 348 23.67 20.15 45.43
CA PRO A 348 23.58 21.29 44.54
C PRO A 348 24.97 21.78 44.07
N PRO A 349 25.14 22.25 42.83
CA PRO A 349 26.34 22.95 42.42
C PRO A 349 26.32 24.44 42.83
N ALA A 350 27.52 24.93 43.15
CA ALA A 350 27.86 26.31 43.47
C ALA A 350 27.57 27.29 42.31
N PRO A 351 27.43 28.61 42.57
CA PRO A 351 27.04 29.61 41.57
C PRO A 351 28.12 29.81 40.50
N ALA A 352 27.68 29.86 39.24
CA ALA A 352 28.51 30.11 38.08
C ALA A 352 28.92 31.59 37.97
N ASP A 353 30.20 31.77 37.64
CA ASP A 353 30.93 33.00 37.38
C ASP A 353 30.44 33.67 36.08
N VAL A 354 30.15 34.97 36.13
CA VAL A 354 29.39 35.74 35.11
C VAL A 354 30.27 36.31 33.99
N ASN A 355 31.58 36.02 33.94
CA ASN A 355 32.48 36.68 32.97
C ASN A 355 33.30 35.70 32.11
N LYS A 356 32.64 34.95 31.22
CA LYS A 356 33.35 34.26 30.13
C LYS A 356 32.54 34.28 28.82
N PRO A 357 33.06 34.87 27.72
CA PRO A 357 32.37 34.86 26.43
C PRO A 357 32.45 33.45 25.80
N PRO A 358 31.37 32.97 25.14
CA PRO A 358 31.36 31.65 24.55
C PRO A 358 32.16 31.61 23.25
N THR A 359 33.17 30.73 23.22
CA THR A 359 33.80 30.23 21.99
C THR A 359 32.87 29.23 21.30
N SER A 360 32.66 29.44 20.01
CA SER A 360 31.98 28.55 19.09
C SER A 360 32.78 27.26 18.88
N GLU A 361 32.26 26.12 19.31
CA GLU A 361 32.28 24.83 18.62
C GLU A 361 31.86 23.71 19.60
N THR A 362 31.10 22.76 19.06
CA THR A 362 30.79 21.42 19.60
C THR A 362 29.47 21.26 20.40
N LEU A 363 28.71 20.24 19.96
CA LEU A 363 27.60 19.49 20.60
C LEU A 363 26.17 19.99 20.41
N TRP A 364 25.42 19.27 19.56
CA TRP A 364 24.03 18.88 19.86
C TRP A 364 23.76 17.44 19.37
N PHE A 365 23.86 16.48 20.29
CA PHE A 365 23.00 15.28 20.33
C PHE A 365 22.15 15.42 21.59
N VAL A 366 20.84 15.63 21.45
CA VAL A 366 19.86 15.38 22.51
C VAL A 366 18.62 14.75 21.86
N THR A 367 18.45 13.47 22.15
CA THR A 367 17.22 12.68 21.94
C THR A 367 16.15 13.09 22.94
N GLY A 368 14.89 13.20 22.48
CA GLY A 368 13.73 12.99 23.32
C GLY A 368 12.54 13.92 23.03
N GLN A 369 11.51 13.34 22.40
CA GLN A 369 10.11 13.78 22.23
C GLN A 369 9.75 14.19 20.80
N SER A 370 9.14 13.24 20.07
CA SER A 370 8.44 13.50 18.81
C SER A 370 7.16 14.28 19.10
N PRO A 371 6.98 15.51 18.55
CA PRO A 371 5.69 16.17 18.53
C PRO A 371 4.77 15.49 17.48
N PRO A 372 3.44 15.70 17.54
CA PRO A 372 2.52 15.21 16.53
C PRO A 372 2.99 15.68 15.15
N SER A 373 2.96 14.77 14.16
CA SER A 373 3.46 15.04 12.81
C SER A 373 2.72 16.22 12.19
N GLN A 374 3.32 17.39 12.34
CA GLN A 374 2.88 18.62 11.71
C GLN A 374 3.11 18.45 10.20
N ASP A 375 2.06 18.71 9.45
CA ASP A 375 1.98 18.61 7.99
C ASP A 375 3.07 19.49 7.35
N ARG A 376 4.25 18.92 7.13
CA ARG A 376 5.35 19.55 6.38
C ARG A 376 5.00 19.46 4.89
N GLY A 377 4.16 20.37 4.43
CA GLY A 377 4.22 20.85 3.05
C GLY A 377 5.53 21.61 2.81
N LEU A 378 5.87 21.91 1.56
CA LEU A 378 6.99 22.79 1.23
C LEU A 378 6.81 24.16 1.90
N ASP A 379 7.40 24.35 3.08
CA ASP A 379 7.36 25.60 3.86
C ASP A 379 8.36 26.62 3.27
N VAL A 380 8.36 26.78 1.94
CA VAL A 380 9.23 27.72 1.19
C VAL A 380 8.76 29.17 1.38
N PHE A 381 7.53 29.37 1.88
CA PHE A 381 6.88 30.69 1.98
C PHE A 381 6.92 31.31 3.38
N ARG A 382 7.64 30.73 4.34
CA ARG A 382 7.63 31.22 5.74
C ARG A 382 8.69 32.27 6.06
N GLU A 383 9.66 32.48 5.18
CA GLU A 383 10.79 33.42 5.38
C GLU A 383 10.86 34.56 4.34
N ALA A 384 9.76 34.85 3.65
CA ALA A 384 9.66 35.99 2.72
C ALA A 384 8.83 37.13 3.30
#